data_AF-A0A417C742-F1
#
_entry.id   AF-A0A417C742-F1
#
_cell.length_a   1.000
_cell.length_b   1.000
_cell.length_c   1.000
_cell.angle_alpha   90.00
_cell.angle_beta   90.00
_cell.angle_gamma   90.00
#
_symmetry.space_group_name_H-M   'P 1'
#
loop_
_entity.id
_entity.type
_entity.pdbx_description
1 polymer ?
#
loop_
_entity_poly.entity_id
_entity_poly.type
_entity_poly.pdbx_seq_one_letter_code
_entity_poly.pdbx_strand_id
1 'polypeptide(L)'
;MMERMMNKLKDRKGFTLVEIIVVLVILAILAAIAIPSVMGYVDEAKKSQYIQEARSIYLVVQTEEARMRAEDNVESFDVNNNLKSYENLYKHLMDKTTVEEDNTQANPNGEGIASSKTGLPKVLYIYQYPSGDTNVYVFRWKSNDGHIIDANVYKNKKVEIQSIK
;
A
#
# COMPACT_ATOMS: atom_id res chain seq x y z
N MET A 1 26.46 2.34 -67.17
CA MET A 1 25.25 2.87 -66.50
C MET A 1 25.16 2.56 -64.99
N MET A 2 26.15 1.85 -64.38
CA MET A 2 26.15 1.48 -62.95
C MET A 2 27.07 2.33 -62.05
N GLU A 3 27.65 3.42 -62.54
CA GLU A 3 28.64 4.20 -61.78
C GLU A 3 28.04 5.24 -60.82
N ARG A 4 26.75 5.59 -60.97
CA ARG A 4 26.12 6.70 -60.24
C ARG A 4 25.51 6.33 -58.89
N MET A 5 25.53 5.07 -58.48
CA MET A 5 24.91 4.64 -57.21
C MET A 5 25.88 4.55 -56.02
N MET A 6 27.21 4.51 -56.23
CA MET A 6 28.19 4.33 -55.15
C MET A 6 28.62 5.61 -54.40
N ASN A 7 28.22 6.79 -54.87
CA ASN A 7 28.63 8.06 -54.25
C ASN A 7 27.70 8.58 -53.13
N LYS A 8 26.58 7.92 -52.84
CA LYS A 8 25.65 8.34 -51.76
C LYS A 8 25.98 7.78 -50.37
N LEU A 9 26.99 6.91 -50.25
CA LEU A 9 27.38 6.30 -48.97
C LEU A 9 28.51 7.05 -48.24
N LYS A 10 29.18 8.00 -48.91
CA LYS A 10 30.34 8.73 -48.36
C LYS A 10 29.98 10.03 -47.64
N ASP A 11 28.71 10.41 -47.60
CA ASP A 11 28.25 11.66 -46.96
C ASP A 11 27.65 11.41 -45.56
N ARG A 12 28.15 10.38 -44.86
CA ARG A 12 27.80 10.13 -43.45
C ARG A 12 28.75 10.93 -42.57
N LYS A 13 28.42 12.21 -42.34
CA LYS A 13 28.99 12.98 -41.23
C LYS A 13 28.56 12.30 -39.92
N GLY A 14 29.41 11.42 -39.41
CA GLY A 14 29.21 10.75 -38.13
C GLY A 14 29.40 11.72 -36.96
N PHE A 15 28.72 11.45 -35.85
CA PHE A 15 28.95 12.14 -34.58
C PHE A 15 30.41 12.04 -34.16
N THR A 16 30.96 13.13 -33.64
CA THR A 16 32.32 13.12 -33.08
C THR A 16 32.30 12.51 -31.68
N LEU A 17 33.39 11.83 -31.27
CA LEU A 17 33.53 11.34 -29.89
C LEU A 17 33.43 12.46 -28.86
N VAL A 18 33.93 13.65 -29.22
CA VAL A 18 33.89 14.85 -28.36
C VAL A 18 32.46 15.30 -28.09
N GLU A 19 31.58 15.31 -29.09
CA GLU A 19 30.16 15.65 -28.90
C GLU A 19 29.47 14.71 -27.91
N ILE A 20 29.74 13.40 -28.00
CA ILE A 20 29.16 12.44 -27.06
C ILE A 20 29.69 12.65 -25.64
N ILE A 21 30.98 12.93 -25.47
CA ILE A 21 31.57 13.16 -24.14
C ILE A 21 30.97 14.41 -23.49
N VAL A 22 30.83 15.52 -24.21
CA VAL A 22 30.25 16.76 -23.66
C VAL A 22 28.80 16.52 -23.21
N VAL A 23 28.01 15.81 -24.02
CA VAL A 23 26.63 15.47 -23.68
C VAL A 23 26.57 14.59 -22.43
N LEU A 24 27.42 13.56 -22.33
CA LEU A 24 27.48 12.68 -21.16
C LEU A 24 27.88 13.45 -19.89
N VAL A 25 28.81 14.40 -19.99
CA VAL A 25 29.21 15.26 -18.86
C VAL A 25 28.04 16.11 -18.38
N ILE A 26 27.31 16.74 -19.29
CA ILE A 26 26.13 17.55 -18.92
C ILE A 26 25.05 16.67 -18.29
N LEU A 27 24.75 15.50 -18.88
CA LEU A 27 23.79 14.54 -18.32
C LEU A 27 24.20 14.04 -16.93
N ALA A 28 25.50 13.80 -16.70
CA ALA A 28 26.01 13.38 -15.40
C ALA A 28 25.80 14.46 -14.32
N ILE A 29 26.09 15.73 -14.64
CA ILE A 29 25.87 16.86 -13.72
C ILE A 29 24.37 17.02 -13.41
N LEU A 30 23.51 16.96 -14.44
CA LEU A 30 22.07 17.05 -14.26
C LEU A 30 21.52 15.90 -13.40
N ALA A 31 21.95 14.67 -13.66
CA ALA A 31 21.55 13.50 -12.88
C ALA A 31 21.99 13.62 -11.42
N ALA A 32 23.20 14.10 -11.15
CA ALA A 32 23.73 14.27 -9.79
C ALA A 32 22.88 15.21 -8.93
N ILE A 33 22.30 16.26 -9.52
CA ILE A 33 21.43 17.21 -8.82
C ILE A 33 19.98 16.69 -8.75
N ALA A 34 19.47 16.10 -9.83
CA ALA A 34 18.07 15.70 -9.93
C ALA A 34 17.72 14.47 -9.07
N ILE A 35 18.59 13.44 -9.06
CA ILE A 35 18.33 12.16 -8.34
C ILE A 35 18.01 12.36 -6.84
N PRO A 36 18.84 13.06 -6.04
CA PRO A 36 18.55 13.20 -4.60
C PRO A 36 17.26 13.98 -4.34
N SER A 37 16.93 14.97 -5.17
CA SER A 37 15.68 15.72 -5.05
C SER A 37 14.46 14.83 -5.32
N VAL A 38 14.50 14.02 -6.38
CA VAL A 38 13.40 13.11 -6.73
C VAL A 38 13.21 12.02 -5.66
N MET A 39 14.29 11.50 -5.09
CA MET A 39 14.22 10.48 -4.03
C MET A 39 13.40 10.96 -2.82
N GLY A 40 13.61 12.21 -2.36
CA GLY A 40 12.83 12.76 -1.25
C GLY A 40 11.31 12.84 -1.54
N TYR A 41 10.94 13.25 -2.75
CA TYR A 41 9.53 13.28 -3.17
C TYR A 41 8.92 11.88 -3.28
N VAL A 42 9.69 10.87 -3.68
CA VAL A 42 9.21 9.48 -3.74
C VAL A 42 8.88 8.97 -2.34
N ASP A 43 9.72 9.25 -1.33
CA ASP A 43 9.47 8.80 0.03
C ASP A 43 8.23 9.48 0.65
N GLU A 44 8.04 10.78 0.40
CA GLU A 44 6.84 11.50 0.82
C GLU A 44 5.58 10.96 0.12
N ALA A 45 5.66 10.68 -1.18
CA ALA A 45 4.57 10.09 -1.93
C ALA A 45 4.20 8.69 -1.39
N LYS A 46 5.18 7.86 -1.07
CA LYS A 46 4.96 6.54 -0.43
C LYS A 46 4.27 6.68 0.93
N LYS A 47 4.74 7.59 1.78
CA LYS A 47 4.10 7.84 3.07
C LYS A 47 2.64 8.31 2.91
N SER A 48 2.39 9.19 1.95
CA SER A 48 1.04 9.63 1.60
C SER A 48 0.17 8.48 1.09
N GLN A 49 0.72 7.59 0.28
CA GLN A 49 0.06 6.36 -0.17
C GLN A 49 -0.34 5.49 1.03
N TYR A 50 0.59 5.17 1.95
CA TYR A 50 0.28 4.35 3.12
C TYR A 50 -0.80 4.97 4.01
N ILE A 51 -0.82 6.30 4.17
CA ILE A 51 -1.87 7.01 4.90
C ILE A 51 -3.23 6.84 4.22
N GLN A 52 -3.28 6.86 2.89
CA GLN A 52 -4.52 6.64 2.14
C GLN A 52 -5.00 5.19 2.24
N GLU A 53 -4.09 4.23 2.16
CA GLU A 53 -4.39 2.79 2.35
C GLU A 53 -5.00 2.53 3.73
N ALA A 54 -4.40 3.08 4.79
CA ALA A 54 -4.93 2.99 6.15
C ALA A 54 -6.34 3.58 6.30
N ARG A 55 -6.60 4.73 5.64
CA ARG A 55 -7.95 5.34 5.62
C ARG A 55 -8.96 4.49 4.87
N SER A 56 -8.53 3.82 3.80
CA SER A 56 -9.36 2.91 3.04
C SER A 56 -9.78 1.71 3.88
N ILE A 57 -8.83 1.07 4.58
CA ILE A 57 -9.10 0.00 5.54
C ILE A 57 -10.06 0.50 6.63
N TYR A 58 -9.78 1.67 7.21
CA TYR A 58 -10.64 2.27 8.24
C TYR A 58 -12.09 2.44 7.77
N LEU A 59 -12.31 2.90 6.53
CA LEU A 59 -13.64 3.08 5.97
C LEU A 59 -14.39 1.75 5.84
N VAL A 60 -13.70 0.69 5.40
CA VAL A 60 -14.27 -0.66 5.33
C VAL A 60 -14.70 -1.11 6.73
N VAL A 61 -13.81 -0.99 7.73
CA VAL A 61 -14.11 -1.36 9.11
C VAL A 61 -15.34 -0.61 9.63
N GLN A 62 -15.40 0.71 9.48
CA GLN A 62 -16.55 1.52 9.90
C GLN A 62 -17.86 1.07 9.23
N THR A 63 -17.81 0.75 7.95
CA THR A 63 -18.98 0.34 7.17
C THR A 63 -19.52 -1.00 7.65
N GLU A 64 -18.63 -1.97 7.89
CA GLU A 64 -19.03 -3.31 8.35
C GLU A 64 -19.46 -3.30 9.82
N GLU A 65 -18.84 -2.48 10.67
CA GLU A 65 -19.33 -2.25 12.04
C GLU A 65 -20.74 -1.63 12.05
N ALA A 66 -20.98 -0.62 11.20
CA ALA A 66 -22.29 0.02 11.10
C ALA A 66 -23.35 -0.96 10.60
N ARG A 67 -22.99 -1.82 9.64
CA ARG A 67 -23.85 -2.91 9.15
C ARG A 67 -24.17 -3.89 10.26
N MET A 68 -23.19 -4.34 11.04
CA MET A 68 -23.43 -5.23 12.17
C MET A 68 -24.36 -4.62 13.21
N ARG A 69 -24.17 -3.35 13.58
CA ARG A 69 -25.06 -2.65 14.51
C ARG A 69 -26.51 -2.60 14.01
N ALA A 70 -26.71 -2.51 12.69
CA ALA A 70 -28.05 -2.54 12.11
C ALA A 70 -28.68 -3.95 12.14
N GLU A 71 -27.87 -4.99 11.98
CA GLU A 71 -28.30 -6.40 12.05
C GLU A 71 -28.56 -6.88 13.50
N ASP A 72 -27.91 -6.29 14.50
CA ASP A 72 -27.95 -6.66 15.94
C ASP A 72 -29.34 -6.49 16.61
N ASN A 73 -30.35 -5.95 15.92
CA ASN A 73 -31.75 -5.99 16.38
C ASN A 73 -32.39 -7.40 16.29
N VAL A 74 -31.64 -8.38 15.80
CA VAL A 74 -31.96 -9.81 15.84
C VAL A 74 -30.81 -10.47 16.59
N GLU A 75 -31.05 -11.14 17.72
CA GLU A 75 -30.00 -11.91 18.43
C GLU A 75 -29.31 -12.84 17.43
N SER A 76 -28.14 -12.42 16.95
CA SER A 76 -27.58 -12.95 15.73
C SER A 76 -26.34 -13.74 16.07
N PHE A 77 -26.50 -15.06 16.03
CA PHE A 77 -25.37 -15.96 15.89
C PHE A 77 -24.84 -15.90 14.44
N ASP A 78 -23.54 -16.08 14.23
CA ASP A 78 -23.00 -16.27 12.87
C ASP A 78 -23.50 -17.60 12.27
N VAL A 79 -23.16 -17.88 11.00
CA VAL A 79 -23.57 -19.12 10.29
C VAL A 79 -23.09 -20.40 11.02
N ASN A 80 -22.16 -20.26 11.98
CA ASN A 80 -21.54 -21.33 12.76
C ASN A 80 -21.96 -21.30 14.25
N ASN A 81 -23.00 -20.57 14.62
CA ASN A 81 -23.50 -20.44 15.99
C ASN A 81 -22.55 -19.74 16.99
N ASN A 82 -21.64 -18.88 16.54
CA ASN A 82 -20.85 -18.03 17.44
C ASN A 82 -21.55 -16.69 17.70
N LEU A 83 -21.37 -16.14 18.90
CA LEU A 83 -21.83 -14.80 19.23
C LEU A 83 -21.21 -13.77 18.25
N LYS A 84 -22.04 -12.97 17.56
CA LYS A 84 -21.55 -11.83 16.78
C LYS A 84 -20.84 -10.85 17.73
N SER A 85 -19.50 -10.86 17.66
CA SER A 85 -18.61 -9.98 18.42
C SER A 85 -17.80 -9.15 17.45
N TYR A 86 -17.40 -7.93 17.83
CA TYR A 86 -16.45 -7.12 17.05
C TYR A 86 -15.14 -7.88 16.80
N GLU A 87 -14.75 -8.79 17.71
CA GLU A 87 -13.60 -9.65 17.50
C GLU A 87 -13.81 -10.62 16.31
N ASN A 88 -15.00 -11.20 16.20
CA ASN A 88 -15.36 -12.05 15.07
C ASN A 88 -15.45 -11.23 13.78
N LEU A 89 -15.99 -10.00 13.82
CA LEU A 89 -15.96 -9.11 12.66
C LEU A 89 -14.55 -8.93 12.13
N TYR A 90 -13.64 -8.45 12.98
CA TYR A 90 -12.29 -8.13 12.56
C TYR A 90 -11.56 -9.36 12.01
N LYS A 91 -11.78 -10.55 12.58
CA LYS A 91 -11.27 -11.81 12.02
C LYS A 91 -11.67 -12.03 10.57
N HIS A 92 -12.94 -11.84 10.21
CA HIS A 92 -13.40 -12.02 8.82
C HIS A 92 -12.91 -10.90 7.90
N LEU A 93 -12.73 -9.67 8.42
CA LEU A 93 -12.18 -8.57 7.62
C LEU A 93 -10.73 -8.80 7.17
N MET A 94 -9.93 -9.46 8.02
CA MET A 94 -8.55 -9.82 7.73
C MET A 94 -8.45 -11.00 6.77
N ASP A 95 -7.34 -11.09 6.05
CA ASP A 95 -7.05 -12.22 5.17
C ASP A 95 -6.80 -13.51 5.95
N LYS A 96 -7.07 -14.64 5.28
CA LYS A 96 -6.80 -15.96 5.83
C LYS A 96 -5.30 -16.21 5.97
N THR A 97 -4.87 -16.63 7.15
CA THR A 97 -3.51 -17.11 7.42
C THR A 97 -3.58 -18.42 8.19
N THR A 98 -2.85 -19.44 7.72
CA THR A 98 -2.81 -20.77 8.36
C THR A 98 -1.61 -20.95 9.28
N VAL A 99 -0.70 -19.98 9.28
CA VAL A 99 0.50 -19.90 10.10
C VAL A 99 0.64 -18.48 10.63
N GLU A 100 1.41 -18.30 11.69
CA GLU A 100 1.81 -16.96 12.10
C GLU A 100 2.59 -16.30 10.97
N GLU A 101 2.23 -15.06 10.65
CA GLU A 101 2.79 -14.31 9.54
C GLU A 101 3.07 -12.89 10.00
N ASP A 102 4.28 -12.40 9.77
CA ASP A 102 4.68 -11.03 10.09
C ASP A 102 4.35 -10.57 11.52
N ASN A 103 4.55 -11.43 12.52
CA ASN A 103 4.21 -11.21 13.94
C ASN A 103 2.70 -11.02 14.20
N THR A 104 1.86 -11.68 13.41
CA THR A 104 0.41 -11.80 13.64
C THR A 104 0.04 -13.26 13.85
N GLN A 105 -0.93 -13.52 14.73
CA GLN A 105 -1.45 -14.87 14.94
C GLN A 105 -2.14 -15.38 13.68
N ALA A 106 -2.13 -16.70 13.49
CA ALA A 106 -2.86 -17.33 12.41
C ALA A 106 -4.36 -16.99 12.50
N ASN A 107 -4.94 -16.62 11.35
CA ASN A 107 -6.35 -16.34 11.18
C ASN A 107 -6.95 -17.33 10.19
N PRO A 108 -7.28 -18.57 10.61
CA PRO A 108 -7.82 -19.59 9.72
C PRO A 108 -9.23 -19.24 9.19
N ASN A 109 -9.91 -18.30 9.84
CA ASN A 109 -11.28 -17.87 9.53
C ASN A 109 -11.33 -16.52 8.79
N GLY A 110 -10.19 -15.98 8.36
CA GLY A 110 -10.16 -14.76 7.57
C GLY A 110 -10.83 -14.93 6.22
N GLU A 111 -11.60 -13.93 5.80
CA GLU A 111 -12.23 -13.87 4.48
C GLU A 111 -11.57 -12.84 3.55
N GLY A 112 -10.70 -11.97 4.07
CA GLY A 112 -10.04 -10.94 3.27
C GLY A 112 -11.00 -9.87 2.75
N ILE A 113 -12.06 -9.55 3.50
CA ILE A 113 -13.03 -8.53 3.07
C ILE A 113 -12.35 -7.16 2.92
N ALA A 114 -11.44 -6.81 3.83
CA ALA A 114 -10.74 -5.54 3.78
C ALA A 114 -9.77 -5.46 2.59
N SER A 115 -8.95 -6.48 2.34
CA SER A 115 -8.06 -6.53 1.18
C SER A 115 -8.85 -6.49 -0.13
N SER A 116 -9.91 -7.29 -0.24
CA SER A 116 -10.80 -7.32 -1.40
C SER A 116 -11.45 -5.97 -1.71
N LYS A 117 -11.96 -5.26 -0.70
CA LYS A 117 -12.64 -3.96 -0.89
C LYS A 117 -11.68 -2.80 -1.15
N THR A 118 -10.46 -2.88 -0.63
CA THR A 118 -9.46 -1.81 -0.77
C THR A 118 -8.54 -2.00 -1.97
N GLY A 119 -8.49 -3.22 -2.54
CA GLY A 119 -7.52 -3.59 -3.58
C GLY A 119 -6.10 -3.81 -3.04
N LEU A 120 -5.94 -3.90 -1.72
CA LEU A 120 -4.64 -4.17 -1.11
C LEU A 120 -4.28 -5.65 -1.24
N PRO A 121 -2.99 -6.00 -1.38
CA PRO A 121 -2.55 -7.38 -1.45
C PRO A 121 -2.98 -8.21 -0.25
N LYS A 122 -2.92 -7.64 0.96
CA LYS A 122 -3.26 -8.34 2.20
C LYS A 122 -3.46 -7.39 3.37
N VAL A 123 -4.43 -7.67 4.22
CA VAL A 123 -4.67 -7.07 5.53
C VAL A 123 -4.50 -8.15 6.59
N LEU A 124 -3.44 -8.02 7.39
CA LEU A 124 -2.96 -9.05 8.32
C LEU A 124 -3.48 -8.86 9.74
N TYR A 125 -3.71 -7.62 10.15
CA TYR A 125 -4.14 -7.32 11.51
C TYR A 125 -5.11 -6.16 11.54
N ILE A 126 -6.21 -6.34 12.26
CA ILE A 126 -7.19 -5.31 12.62
C ILE A 126 -7.52 -5.51 14.08
N TYR A 127 -7.28 -4.47 14.89
CA TYR A 127 -7.65 -4.46 16.29
C TYR A 127 -8.10 -3.07 16.70
N GLN A 128 -9.00 -3.01 17.69
CA GLN A 128 -9.47 -1.77 18.26
C GLN A 128 -9.25 -1.81 19.76
N TYR A 129 -8.74 -0.72 20.33
CA TYR A 129 -8.66 -0.55 21.77
C TYR A 129 -9.09 0.86 22.20
N PRO A 130 -9.65 1.00 23.41
CA PRO A 130 -9.98 2.31 23.96
C PRO A 130 -8.71 3.08 24.33
N SER A 131 -8.67 4.37 23.99
CA SER A 131 -7.60 5.30 24.34
C SER A 131 -8.22 6.64 24.76
N GLY A 132 -8.36 6.83 26.08
CA GLY A 132 -9.14 7.94 26.65
C GLY A 132 -10.62 7.80 26.25
N ASP A 133 -11.23 8.90 25.77
CA ASP A 133 -12.64 8.93 25.33
C ASP A 133 -12.86 8.43 23.90
N THR A 134 -11.83 7.87 23.25
CA THR A 134 -11.90 7.48 21.84
C THR A 134 -11.30 6.11 21.57
N ASN A 135 -11.82 5.42 20.56
CA ASN A 135 -11.23 4.17 20.07
C ASN A 135 -10.11 4.45 19.06
N VAL A 136 -9.01 3.71 19.19
CA VAL A 136 -7.90 3.69 18.23
C VAL A 136 -7.94 2.36 17.50
N TYR A 137 -7.79 2.43 16.17
CA TYR A 137 -7.72 1.27 15.30
C TYR A 137 -6.28 1.01 14.93
N VAL A 138 -5.83 -0.23 15.09
CA VAL A 138 -4.50 -0.70 14.71
C VAL A 138 -4.64 -1.55 13.47
N PHE A 139 -3.88 -1.22 12.44
CA PHE A 139 -3.84 -1.97 11.20
C PHE A 139 -2.42 -2.45 10.91
N ARG A 140 -2.31 -3.70 10.46
CA ARG A 140 -1.14 -4.23 9.74
C ARG A 140 -1.60 -4.69 8.37
N TRP A 141 -0.97 -4.20 7.32
CA TRP A 141 -1.28 -4.62 5.95
C TRP A 141 -0.02 -4.67 5.09
N LYS A 142 -0.10 -5.42 3.99
CA LYS A 142 0.91 -5.40 2.93
C LYS A 142 0.49 -4.38 1.89
N SER A 143 1.32 -3.38 1.65
CA SER A 143 1.11 -2.36 0.63
C SER A 143 1.40 -2.90 -0.78
N ASN A 144 0.93 -2.20 -1.79
CA ASN A 144 1.12 -2.55 -3.20
C ASN A 144 2.59 -2.60 -3.63
N ASP A 145 3.46 -1.86 -2.94
CA ASP A 145 4.90 -1.87 -3.21
C ASP A 145 5.65 -2.99 -2.46
N GLY A 146 4.93 -3.82 -1.71
CA GLY A 146 5.43 -5.02 -1.05
C GLY A 146 5.78 -4.83 0.43
N HIS A 147 5.87 -3.60 0.93
CA HIS A 147 6.18 -3.34 2.35
C HIS A 147 5.02 -3.70 3.26
N ILE A 148 5.35 -4.08 4.49
CA ILE A 148 4.36 -4.30 5.56
C ILE A 148 4.30 -3.03 6.39
N ILE A 149 3.10 -2.48 6.51
CA ILE A 149 2.86 -1.22 7.20
C ILE A 149 2.06 -1.47 8.46
N ASP A 150 2.53 -0.90 9.56
CA ASP A 150 1.82 -0.82 10.84
C ASP A 150 1.34 0.61 11.05
N ALA A 151 0.05 0.82 11.31
CA ALA A 151 -0.49 2.16 11.56
C ALA A 151 -1.61 2.19 12.59
N ASN A 152 -1.67 3.31 13.31
CA ASN A 152 -2.78 3.67 14.18
C ASN A 152 -3.67 4.68 13.47
N VAL A 153 -4.99 4.46 13.50
CA VAL A 153 -5.99 5.37 12.97
C VAL A 153 -6.94 5.79 14.08
N TYR A 154 -7.05 7.11 14.26
CA TYR A 154 -7.84 7.73 15.31
C TYR A 154 -9.21 8.15 14.76
N LYS A 155 -10.19 8.34 15.66
CA LYS A 155 -11.56 8.77 15.29
C LYS A 155 -11.61 10.06 14.46
N ASN A 156 -10.66 10.97 14.66
CA ASN A 156 -10.51 12.21 13.87
C ASN A 156 -9.85 11.97 12.49
N LYS A 157 -9.68 10.71 12.07
CA LYS A 157 -9.03 10.27 10.81
C LYS A 157 -7.55 10.62 10.71
N LYS A 158 -6.91 11.01 11.82
CA LYS A 158 -5.46 11.08 11.91
C LYS A 158 -4.91 9.66 11.74
N VAL A 159 -3.87 9.53 10.93
CA VAL A 159 -3.15 8.27 10.71
C VAL A 159 -1.72 8.47 11.20
N GLU A 160 -1.26 7.57 12.05
CA GLU A 160 0.11 7.53 12.54
C GLU A 160 0.75 6.21 12.12
N ILE A 161 1.62 6.27 11.11
CA ILE A 161 2.44 5.12 10.70
C ILE A 161 3.44 4.82 11.81
N GLN A 162 3.39 3.61 12.36
CA GLN A 162 4.24 3.14 13.44
C GLN A 162 5.51 2.45 12.91
N SER A 163 5.37 1.67 11.83
CA SER A 163 6.48 0.93 11.23
C SER A 163 6.23 0.67 9.76
N ILE A 164 7.34 0.58 9.00
CA ILE A 164 7.40 0.17 7.60
C ILE A 164 8.50 -0.90 7.55
N LYS A 165 8.17 -2.11 7.12
CA LYS A 165 9.07 -3.27 7.07
C LYS A 165 9.17 -3.83 5.67
#